data_AF-A0A3E0QMP5-F1
#
_entry.id   AF-A0A3E0QMP5-F1
#
_cell.length_a   1.000
_cell.length_b   1.000
_cell.length_c   1.000
_cell.angle_alpha   90.00
_cell.angle_beta   90.00
_cell.angle_gamma   90.00
#
_symmetry.space_group_name_H-M   'P 1'
#
loop_
_entity.id
_entity.type
_entity.pdbx_description
1 polymer ?
#
loop_
_entity_poly.entity_id
_entity_poly.type
_entity_poly.pdbx_seq_one_letter_code
_entity_poly.pdbx_strand_id
1 'polypeptide(L)'
;MKSYSQESINFLIEVIRSEDEYSRQWLAASSDPELLEFWDAYDGDTRKFNTLMHSEHKELAASLDALMGNDNAKVWLIKSGNRDMAAFVDACSGNKTAVALLLRLKQKSWLKLAFEIHQHDKKKEKKSFWSFLNFGNPFR
;
A
#
# COMPACT_ATOMS: atom_id res chain seq x y z
N MET A 1 -15.16 -2.07 1.68
CA MET A 1 -13.87 -2.36 2.32
C MET A 1 -14.06 -3.03 3.68
N LYS A 2 -13.34 -4.13 3.97
CA LYS A 2 -13.24 -4.70 5.32
C LYS A 2 -12.81 -3.60 6.31
N SER A 3 -13.45 -3.55 7.47
CA SER A 3 -13.09 -2.59 8.51
C SER A 3 -11.91 -3.13 9.31
N TYR A 4 -10.71 -2.68 8.98
CA TYR A 4 -9.52 -2.97 9.77
C TYR A 4 -9.47 -2.14 11.03
N SER A 5 -8.91 -2.71 12.10
CA SER A 5 -8.70 -1.95 13.31
C SER A 5 -7.69 -0.81 13.04
N GLN A 6 -7.86 0.31 13.75
CA GLN A 6 -6.89 1.40 13.67
C GLN A 6 -5.49 0.96 14.13
N GLU A 7 -5.44 0.02 15.07
CA GLU A 7 -4.21 -0.57 15.59
C GLU A 7 -3.47 -1.37 14.49
N SER A 8 -4.17 -2.26 13.77
CA SER A 8 -3.58 -3.03 12.67
C SER A 8 -2.98 -2.11 11.59
N ILE A 9 -3.69 -1.05 11.22
CA ILE A 9 -3.16 -0.08 10.23
C ILE A 9 -1.96 0.70 10.78
N ASN A 10 -1.94 1.06 12.07
CA ASN A 10 -0.79 1.74 12.66
C ASN A 10 0.44 0.81 12.69
N PHE A 11 0.29 -0.45 13.05
CA PHE A 11 1.38 -1.42 12.98
C PHE A 11 1.89 -1.58 11.55
N LEU A 12 0.99 -1.63 10.57
CA LEU A 12 1.39 -1.66 9.16
C LEU A 12 2.22 -0.43 8.77
N ILE A 13 1.81 0.76 9.21
CA ILE A 13 2.57 2.00 8.99
C ILE A 13 3.97 1.93 9.60
N GLU A 14 4.13 1.35 10.79
CA GLU A 14 5.45 1.18 11.40
C GLU A 14 6.32 0.17 10.64
N VAL A 15 5.72 -0.91 10.12
CA VAL A 15 6.43 -1.83 9.20
C VAL A 15 6.93 -1.09 7.95
N ILE A 16 6.11 -0.23 7.35
CA ILE A 16 6.50 0.56 6.15
C ILE A 16 7.61 1.56 6.45
N ARG A 17 7.60 2.16 7.65
CA ARG A 17 8.53 3.22 8.04
C ARG A 17 9.93 2.72 8.34
N SER A 18 10.01 1.65 9.11
CA SER A 18 11.26 1.22 9.76
C SER A 18 11.51 -0.27 9.67
N GLU A 19 10.70 -1.03 8.92
CA GLU A 19 10.80 -2.49 8.86
C GLU A 19 10.74 -3.12 10.26
N ASP A 20 9.93 -2.54 11.15
CA ASP A 20 9.89 -2.95 12.56
C ASP A 20 9.41 -4.40 12.72
N GLU A 21 10.32 -5.24 13.22
CA GLU A 21 10.10 -6.68 13.36
C GLU A 21 9.01 -6.99 14.40
N TYR A 22 8.90 -6.19 15.46
CA TYR A 22 7.84 -6.34 16.45
C TYR A 22 6.46 -6.12 15.81
N SER A 23 6.31 -5.05 15.02
CA SER A 23 5.10 -4.74 14.28
C SER A 23 4.74 -5.83 13.25
N ARG A 24 5.75 -6.40 12.57
CA ARG A 24 5.56 -7.55 11.67
C ARG A 24 5.03 -8.76 12.42
N GLN A 25 5.66 -9.15 13.53
CA GLN A 25 5.24 -10.29 14.35
C GLN A 25 3.85 -10.10 14.93
N TRP A 26 3.54 -8.88 15.39
CA TRP A 26 2.23 -8.54 15.90
C TRP A 26 1.15 -8.70 14.82
N LEU A 27 1.38 -8.15 13.61
CA LEU A 27 0.43 -8.27 12.50
C LEU A 27 0.22 -9.72 12.07
N ALA A 28 1.29 -10.50 12.00
CA ALA A 28 1.23 -11.92 11.65
C ALA A 28 0.38 -12.75 12.65
N ALA A 29 0.35 -12.34 13.92
CA ALA A 29 -0.43 -12.97 14.98
C ALA A 29 -1.82 -12.33 15.19
N SER A 30 -2.12 -11.23 14.49
CA SER A 30 -3.37 -10.48 14.64
C SER A 30 -4.55 -11.12 13.89
N SER A 31 -5.73 -10.50 14.00
CA SER A 31 -6.90 -10.87 13.19
C SER A 31 -6.84 -10.36 11.74
N ASP A 32 -5.82 -9.57 11.40
CA ASP A 32 -5.66 -8.93 10.10
C ASP A 32 -4.30 -9.24 9.44
N PRO A 33 -3.86 -10.51 9.37
CA PRO A 33 -2.55 -10.87 8.82
C PRO A 33 -2.43 -10.52 7.33
N GLU A 34 -3.54 -10.40 6.60
CA GLU A 34 -3.55 -10.03 5.20
C GLU A 34 -3.02 -8.61 4.94
N LEU A 35 -3.02 -7.73 5.95
CA LEU A 35 -2.38 -6.42 5.85
C LEU A 35 -0.86 -6.54 5.70
N LEU A 36 -0.26 -7.50 6.40
CA LEU A 36 1.16 -7.80 6.25
C LEU A 36 1.42 -8.42 4.87
N GLU A 37 0.56 -9.32 4.41
CA GLU A 37 0.67 -9.89 3.07
C GLU A 37 0.55 -8.83 1.97
N PHE A 38 -0.33 -7.85 2.15
CA PHE A 38 -0.45 -6.70 1.26
C PHE A 38 0.86 -5.92 1.16
N TRP A 39 1.51 -5.64 2.30
CA TRP A 39 2.78 -4.93 2.29
C TRP A 39 3.93 -5.77 1.71
N ASP A 40 4.04 -7.03 2.11
CA ASP A 40 5.08 -7.92 1.58
C ASP A 40 4.94 -8.10 0.06
N ALA A 41 3.71 -8.19 -0.44
CA ALA A 41 3.43 -8.22 -1.87
C ALA A 41 3.80 -6.89 -2.55
N TYR A 42 3.52 -5.76 -1.92
CA TYR A 42 3.91 -4.43 -2.40
C TYR A 42 5.43 -4.26 -2.49
N ASP A 43 6.16 -4.81 -1.53
CA ASP A 43 7.62 -4.76 -1.49
C ASP A 43 8.28 -5.83 -2.40
N GLY A 44 7.48 -6.68 -3.05
CA GLY A 44 7.91 -7.53 -4.16
C GLY A 44 7.74 -9.03 -3.96
N ASP A 45 7.19 -9.52 -2.84
CA ASP A 45 6.90 -10.95 -2.67
C ASP A 45 5.65 -11.36 -3.45
N THR A 46 5.86 -11.80 -4.69
CA THR A 46 4.79 -12.26 -5.59
C THR A 46 4.00 -13.45 -5.04
N ARG A 47 4.54 -14.23 -4.10
CA ARG A 47 3.80 -15.31 -3.44
C ARG A 47 2.68 -14.75 -2.58
N LYS A 48 2.93 -13.63 -1.90
CA LYS A 48 1.94 -12.94 -1.06
C LYS A 48 0.84 -12.30 -1.89
N PHE A 49 1.18 -11.76 -3.06
CA PHE A 49 0.17 -11.33 -4.04
C PHE A 49 -0.76 -12.48 -4.45
N ASN A 50 -0.17 -13.65 -4.76
CA ASN A 50 -0.96 -14.84 -5.09
C ASN A 50 -1.83 -15.30 -3.92
N THR A 51 -1.35 -15.23 -2.68
CA THR A 51 -2.18 -15.53 -1.50
C THR A 51 -3.41 -14.62 -1.46
N LEU A 52 -3.23 -13.30 -1.61
CA LEU A 52 -4.33 -12.34 -1.59
C LEU A 52 -5.35 -12.60 -2.71
N MET A 53 -4.89 -12.91 -3.93
CA MET A 53 -5.76 -13.21 -5.08
C MET A 53 -6.68 -14.42 -4.86
N HIS A 54 -6.20 -15.42 -4.12
CA HIS A 54 -6.96 -16.65 -3.83
C HIS A 54 -7.67 -16.62 -2.46
N SER A 55 -7.48 -15.55 -1.69
CA SER A 55 -8.17 -15.32 -0.43
C SER A 55 -9.56 -14.71 -0.65
N GLU A 56 -10.27 -14.47 0.46
CA GLU A 56 -11.50 -13.65 0.45
C GLU A 56 -11.24 -12.15 0.28
N HIS A 57 -9.98 -11.70 0.38
CA HIS A 57 -9.55 -10.29 0.33
C HIS A 57 -9.12 -9.84 -1.06
N LYS A 58 -9.92 -10.16 -2.08
CA LYS A 58 -9.61 -9.84 -3.49
C LYS A 58 -9.49 -8.34 -3.76
N GLU A 59 -10.14 -7.51 -2.96
CA GLU A 59 -10.00 -6.06 -3.00
C GLU A 59 -8.60 -5.58 -2.62
N LEU A 60 -7.89 -6.27 -1.73
CA LEU A 60 -6.50 -5.94 -1.40
C LEU A 60 -5.59 -6.28 -2.57
N ALA A 61 -5.78 -7.45 -3.18
CA ALA A 61 -5.03 -7.82 -4.38
C ALA A 61 -5.26 -6.85 -5.54
N ALA A 62 -6.53 -6.50 -5.80
CA ALA A 62 -6.85 -5.53 -6.84
C ALA A 62 -6.31 -4.12 -6.53
N SER A 63 -6.26 -3.72 -5.26
CA SER A 63 -5.62 -2.46 -4.85
C SER A 63 -4.12 -2.50 -5.10
N LEU A 64 -3.47 -3.63 -4.80
CA LEU A 64 -2.04 -3.81 -5.05
C LEU A 64 -1.71 -3.74 -6.54
N ASP A 65 -2.43 -4.48 -7.37
CA ASP A 65 -2.24 -4.50 -8.82
C ASP A 65 -2.48 -3.11 -9.42
N ALA A 66 -3.46 -2.37 -8.89
CA ALA A 66 -3.70 -0.98 -9.27
C ALA A 66 -2.56 -0.02 -8.84
N LEU A 67 -1.99 -0.20 -7.64
CA LEU A 67 -0.81 0.56 -7.18
C LEU A 67 0.42 0.28 -8.06
N MET A 68 0.54 -0.93 -8.59
CA MET A 68 1.58 -1.32 -9.55
C MET A 68 1.30 -0.82 -10.97
N GLY A 69 0.23 -0.06 -11.18
CA GLY A 69 -0.08 0.62 -12.44
C GLY A 69 -1.13 -0.08 -13.30
N ASN A 70 -1.78 -1.15 -12.83
CA ASN A 70 -2.86 -1.79 -13.58
C ASN A 70 -4.19 -1.03 -13.44
N ASP A 71 -4.48 -0.15 -14.39
CA ASP A 71 -5.73 0.61 -14.42
C ASP A 71 -6.99 -0.28 -14.48
N ASN A 72 -6.91 -1.49 -15.05
CA ASN A 72 -8.05 -2.42 -15.07
C ASN A 72 -8.40 -2.92 -13.66
N ALA A 73 -7.41 -3.08 -12.79
CA ALA A 73 -7.63 -3.46 -11.40
C ALA A 73 -8.35 -2.33 -10.64
N LYS A 74 -7.99 -1.06 -10.91
CA LYS A 74 -8.72 0.10 -10.38
C LYS A 74 -10.16 0.17 -10.89
N VAL A 75 -10.39 -0.08 -12.18
CA VAL A 75 -11.74 -0.16 -12.76
C VAL A 75 -12.54 -1.29 -12.10
N TRP A 76 -11.91 -2.44 -11.87
CA TRP A 76 -12.55 -3.56 -11.18
C TRP A 76 -12.98 -3.17 -9.76
N LEU A 77 -12.14 -2.49 -8.98
CA LEU A 77 -12.49 -1.99 -7.64
C LEU A 77 -13.74 -1.11 -7.66
N ILE A 78 -13.83 -0.19 -8.62
CA ILE A 78 -15.00 0.70 -8.76
C ILE A 78 -16.26 -0.10 -9.10
N LYS A 79 -16.16 -1.06 -10.03
CA LYS A 79 -17.29 -1.89 -10.48
C LYS A 79 -17.76 -2.89 -9.43
N SER A 80 -16.85 -3.40 -8.60
CA SER A 80 -17.16 -4.32 -7.49
C SER A 80 -17.68 -3.63 -6.23
N GLY A 81 -17.84 -2.29 -6.26
CA GLY A 81 -18.36 -1.51 -5.13
C GLY A 81 -17.28 -1.05 -4.15
N ASN A 82 -16.00 -1.38 -4.38
CA ASN A 82 -14.85 -1.00 -3.57
C ASN A 82 -14.29 0.37 -3.99
N ARG A 83 -15.16 1.37 -4.07
CA ARG A 83 -14.78 2.74 -4.49
C ARG A 83 -13.85 3.45 -3.51
N ASP A 84 -13.97 3.09 -2.23
CA ASP A 84 -13.07 3.54 -1.17
C ASP A 84 -11.64 3.02 -1.39
N MET A 85 -11.48 1.75 -1.79
CA MET A 85 -10.18 1.18 -2.16
C MET A 85 -9.61 1.82 -3.42
N ALA A 86 -10.43 2.08 -4.45
CA ALA A 86 -9.97 2.83 -5.61
C ALA A 86 -9.48 4.25 -5.25
N ALA A 87 -10.17 4.92 -4.32
CA ALA A 87 -9.73 6.21 -3.79
C ALA A 87 -8.45 6.10 -2.94
N PHE A 88 -8.28 5.01 -2.20
CA PHE A 88 -7.02 4.71 -1.50
C PHE A 88 -5.85 4.59 -2.48
N VAL A 89 -6.00 3.82 -3.56
CA VAL A 89 -4.97 3.69 -4.62
C VAL A 89 -4.58 5.06 -5.18
N ASP A 90 -5.56 5.87 -5.62
CA ASP A 90 -5.28 7.19 -6.16
C ASP A 90 -4.65 8.14 -5.10
N ALA A 91 -5.02 7.99 -3.82
CA ALA A 91 -4.44 8.76 -2.73
C ALA A 91 -2.97 8.39 -2.46
N CYS A 92 -2.58 7.12 -2.63
CA CYS A 92 -1.17 6.69 -2.56
C CYS A 92 -0.32 7.36 -3.64
N SER A 93 -0.89 7.71 -4.79
CA SER A 93 -0.22 8.51 -5.83
C SER A 93 -0.28 10.03 -5.58
N GLY A 94 -0.82 10.47 -4.44
CA GLY A 94 -0.94 11.87 -4.06
C GLY A 94 -2.13 12.63 -4.68
N ASN A 95 -3.16 11.92 -5.19
CA ASN A 95 -4.35 12.57 -5.76
C ASN A 95 -5.19 13.27 -4.67
N LYS A 96 -5.26 14.61 -4.74
CA LYS A 96 -5.97 15.45 -3.76
C LYS A 96 -7.48 15.18 -3.70
N THR A 97 -8.11 14.86 -4.83
CA THR A 97 -9.55 14.55 -4.88
C THR A 97 -9.83 13.24 -4.16
N ALA A 98 -8.96 12.25 -4.32
CA ALA A 98 -9.06 10.96 -3.65
C ALA A 98 -8.85 11.10 -2.13
N VAL A 99 -7.87 11.91 -1.72
CA VAL A 99 -7.66 12.31 -0.30
C VAL A 99 -8.93 12.95 0.29
N ALA A 100 -9.52 13.91 -0.41
CA ALA A 100 -10.75 14.58 0.05
C ALA A 100 -11.92 13.60 0.18
N LEU A 101 -12.02 12.63 -0.74
CA LEU A 101 -13.03 11.58 -0.70
C LEU A 101 -12.85 10.67 0.53
N LEU A 102 -11.63 10.20 0.81
CA LEU A 102 -11.34 9.38 2.00
C LEU A 102 -11.65 10.12 3.31
N LEU A 103 -11.32 11.42 3.38
CA LEU A 103 -11.67 12.27 4.52
C LEU A 103 -13.19 12.35 4.71
N ARG A 104 -13.96 12.55 3.63
CA ARG A 104 -15.43 12.58 3.68
C ARG A 104 -16.03 11.25 4.12
N LEU A 105 -15.42 10.14 3.72
CA LEU A 105 -15.78 8.78 4.14
C LEU A 105 -15.28 8.44 5.55
N LYS A 106 -14.61 9.37 6.25
CA LYS A 106 -14.02 9.19 7.58
C LYS A 106 -12.98 8.06 7.66
N GLN A 107 -12.36 7.71 6.52
CA GLN A 107 -11.35 6.65 6.40
C GLN A 107 -9.95 7.14 6.81
N LYS A 108 -9.81 7.65 8.04
CA LYS A 108 -8.58 8.30 8.51
C LYS A 108 -7.36 7.37 8.52
N SER A 109 -7.54 6.12 8.93
CA SER A 109 -6.44 5.14 9.02
C SER A 109 -5.89 4.82 7.63
N TRP A 110 -6.76 4.54 6.66
CA TRP A 110 -6.39 4.34 5.26
C TRP A 110 -5.73 5.55 4.63
N LEU A 111 -6.17 6.76 4.98
CA LEU A 111 -5.50 7.97 4.52
C LEU A 111 -4.06 8.10 5.05
N LYS A 112 -3.84 7.74 6.32
CA LYS A 112 -2.48 7.73 6.90
C LYS A 112 -1.60 6.69 6.19
N LEU A 113 -2.14 5.51 5.93
CA LEU A 113 -1.44 4.46 5.19
C LEU A 113 -1.09 4.92 3.77
N ALA A 114 -2.03 5.53 3.06
CA ALA A 114 -1.79 6.05 1.71
C ALA A 114 -0.69 7.11 1.69
N PHE A 115 -0.70 8.00 2.68
CA PHE A 115 0.36 8.98 2.85
C PHE A 115 1.72 8.30 3.07
N GLU A 116 1.77 7.26 3.89
CA GLU A 116 3.04 6.57 4.17
C GLU A 116 3.59 5.85 2.93
N ILE A 117 2.73 5.16 2.17
CA ILE A 117 3.10 4.53 0.88
C ILE A 117 3.66 5.59 -0.07
N HIS A 118 2.97 6.72 -0.24
CA HIS A 118 3.44 7.83 -1.09
C HIS A 118 4.83 8.35 -0.68
N GLN A 119 5.07 8.48 0.62
CA GLN A 119 6.37 8.94 1.12
C GLN A 119 7.45 7.89 0.90
N HIS A 120 7.13 6.62 1.09
CA HIS A 120 8.02 5.50 0.85
C HIS A 120 8.44 5.44 -0.63
N ASP A 121 7.50 5.58 -1.58
CA ASP A 121 7.80 5.56 -3.01
C ASP A 121 8.69 6.74 -3.42
N LYS A 122 8.38 7.94 -2.94
CA LYS A 122 9.24 9.12 -3.15
C LYS A 122 10.65 8.93 -2.61
N LYS A 123 10.83 8.22 -1.50
CA LYS A 123 12.16 7.88 -0.96
C LYS A 123 12.87 6.87 -1.88
N LYS A 124 12.17 5.84 -2.36
CA LYS A 124 12.72 4.85 -3.32
C LYS A 124 13.15 5.50 -4.64
N GLU A 125 12.31 6.36 -5.21
CA GLU A 125 12.63 7.12 -6.44
C GLU A 125 13.90 7.98 -6.28
N LYS A 126 14.00 8.74 -5.18
CA LYS A 126 15.19 9.55 -4.89
C LYS A 126 16.44 8.71 -4.75
N LYS A 127 16.38 7.59 -4.02
CA LYS A 127 17.52 6.66 -3.87
C LYS A 127 17.96 6.11 -5.23
N SER A 128 17.00 5.72 -6.08
CA SER A 128 17.26 5.24 -7.43
C SER A 128 17.94 6.31 -8.29
N PHE A 129 17.41 7.54 -8.30
CA PHE A 129 18.00 8.69 -9.02
C PHE A 129 19.45 8.98 -8.59
N TRP A 130 19.74 8.99 -7.28
CA TRP A 130 21.11 9.17 -6.78
C TRP A 130 22.04 8.01 -7.15
N SER A 131 21.54 6.77 -7.17
CA SER A 131 22.31 5.59 -7.61
C SER A 131 22.75 5.72 -9.08
N PHE A 132 21.83 6.12 -9.97
CA PHE A 132 22.14 6.35 -11.38
C PHE A 132 23.16 7.48 -11.60
N LEU A 133 23.05 8.59 -10.86
CA LEU A 133 24.02 9.69 -10.95
C LEU A 133 25.42 9.29 -10.49
N ASN A 134 25.54 8.45 -9.45
CA ASN A 134 26.83 7.96 -8.98
C ASN A 134 27.52 6.99 -9.96
N PHE A 135 26.75 6.26 -10.78
CA PHE A 135 27.28 5.38 -11.82
C PHE A 135 27.86 6.17 -13.03
N GLY A 136 27.52 7.44 -13.17
CA GLY A 136 27.99 8.34 -14.23
C GLY A 136 29.26 9.12 -13.89
N ASN A 137 29.95 8.82 -12.77
CA ASN A 137 31.20 9.49 -12.42
C ASN A 137 32.42 8.58 -12.72
N PRO A 138 33.03 8.67 -13.92
CA PRO A 138 34.18 7.85 -14.32
C PRO A 138 35.50 8.27 -13.65
N PHE A 139 35.48 9.15 -12.65
CA PHE A 139 36.68 9.69 -11.98
C PHE A 139 36.74 9.32 -10.49
N ARG A 140 36.31 8.11 -10.13
CA ARG A 140 36.74 7.46 -8.88
C ARG A 140 37.66 6.30 -9.20
#